data_AF-A0A1C0UWM9-F1
#
_entry.id   AF-A0A1C0UWM9-F1
#
_cell.length_a   1.000
_cell.length_b   1.000
_cell.length_c   1.000
_cell.angle_alpha   90.00
_cell.angle_beta   90.00
_cell.angle_gamma   90.00
#
_symmetry.space_group_name_H-M   'P 1'
#
loop_
_entity.id
_entity.type
_entity.pdbx_description
1 polymer ?
#
loop_
_entity_poly.entity_id
_entity_poly.type
_entity_poly.pdbx_seq_one_letter_code
_entity_poly.pdbx_strand_id
1 'polypeptide(L)'
;MNKKPIIIAHRGASGYRPEHTLAAYELAINCGADYIEPDLVSTQDGVLIARHENEISETTNVAKHPEFAQRRTTKIIDGESKTGWFTEDFTLSEIKTLRAKERIPQLRQQNTVYDDLWEIPTLQEIIDLVKNYSKQLGRNIGIYPETKHPTYFRTINLALEEPLLATLGYQKENAPVYIQSFEVSNLQYLAQKTHLPLVQLINLTGQPYDFVVSGDIRTYTDLLTKSGLEEIAKYAQAIGIHKDILVPRDDQNQLRSPTSVVQNAHATNLQVHAWTFRNEDYFLPLDFQGNPQGEYELFFSLGVDGVFSDFSDTALSVRDRSQSLDIS
;
A
#
# COMPACT_ATOMS: atom_id res chain seq x y z
N MET A 1 4.13 -9.31 26.01
CA MET A 1 2.94 -8.45 25.79
C MET A 1 2.79 -8.31 24.29
N ASN A 2 1.71 -8.80 23.69
CA ASN A 2 1.47 -8.59 22.26
C ASN A 2 1.32 -7.09 22.02
N LYS A 3 2.10 -6.55 21.08
CA LYS A 3 1.93 -5.16 20.63
C LYS A 3 0.56 -5.06 19.95
N LYS A 4 -0.11 -3.92 20.14
CA LYS A 4 -1.39 -3.63 19.48
C LYS A 4 -1.19 -3.65 17.95
N PRO A 5 -2.10 -4.23 17.16
CA PRO A 5 -2.01 -4.18 15.72
C PRO A 5 -2.00 -2.73 15.21
N ILE A 6 -1.12 -2.42 14.26
CA ILE A 6 -1.06 -1.09 13.64
C ILE A 6 -2.15 -0.93 12.58
N ILE A 7 -2.68 0.29 12.46
CA ILE A 7 -3.64 0.66 11.42
C ILE A 7 -2.91 1.45 10.35
N ILE A 8 -2.88 0.89 9.15
CA ILE A 8 -2.21 1.48 7.99
C ILE A 8 -3.29 1.98 7.04
N ALA A 9 -3.35 3.29 6.81
CA ALA A 9 -4.31 3.90 5.90
C ALA A 9 -3.88 3.67 4.45
N HIS A 10 -4.50 2.67 3.83
CA HIS A 10 -4.20 2.23 2.46
C HIS A 10 -4.62 3.34 1.49
N ARG A 11 -3.60 3.99 0.92
CA ARG A 11 -3.73 5.17 0.05
C ARG A 11 -4.41 6.37 0.71
N GLY A 12 -4.34 6.45 2.04
CA GLY A 12 -5.08 7.39 2.88
C GLY A 12 -6.47 6.88 3.24
N ALA A 13 -7.40 7.79 3.54
CA ALA A 13 -8.79 7.48 3.80
C ALA A 13 -9.56 7.27 2.47
N SER A 14 -9.07 6.33 1.65
CA SER A 14 -9.51 6.13 0.27
C SER A 14 -10.96 5.68 0.16
N GLY A 15 -11.53 5.14 1.23
CA GLY A 15 -12.97 4.86 1.38
C GLY A 15 -13.84 6.12 1.31
N TYR A 16 -13.27 7.28 1.64
CA TYR A 16 -13.99 8.55 1.78
C TYR A 16 -13.55 9.64 0.80
N ARG A 17 -12.36 9.52 0.20
CA ARG A 17 -11.75 10.51 -0.70
C ARG A 17 -10.96 9.82 -1.81
N PRO A 18 -10.78 10.45 -2.99
CA PRO A 18 -9.83 9.99 -3.99
C PRO A 18 -8.47 9.64 -3.38
N GLU A 19 -8.03 8.42 -3.67
CA GLU A 19 -6.77 7.84 -3.16
C GLU A 19 -5.55 8.71 -3.48
N HIS A 20 -4.51 8.62 -2.64
CA HIS A 20 -3.24 9.32 -2.81
C HIS A 20 -3.36 10.83 -3.00
N THR A 21 -4.26 11.47 -2.27
CA THR A 21 -4.32 12.93 -2.14
C THR A 21 -3.90 13.35 -0.74
N LEU A 22 -3.35 14.56 -0.57
CA LEU A 22 -3.05 15.08 0.76
C LEU A 22 -4.31 15.11 1.66
N ALA A 23 -5.48 15.37 1.07
CA ALA A 23 -6.76 15.35 1.78
C ALA A 23 -7.16 13.94 2.27
N ALA A 24 -6.93 12.90 1.47
CA ALA A 24 -7.15 11.52 1.91
C ALA A 24 -6.20 11.15 3.06
N TYR A 25 -4.94 11.56 2.99
CA TYR A 25 -3.96 11.32 4.05
C TYR A 25 -4.29 12.04 5.35
N GLU A 26 -4.61 13.32 5.27
CA GLU A 26 -5.08 14.12 6.40
C GLU A 26 -6.30 13.49 7.08
N LEU A 27 -7.31 13.09 6.30
CA LEU A 27 -8.50 12.45 6.85
C LEU A 27 -8.15 11.12 7.55
N ALA A 28 -7.29 10.29 6.95
CA ALA A 28 -6.85 9.04 7.56
C ALA A 28 -6.15 9.25 8.91
N ILE A 29 -5.29 10.27 8.99
CA ILE A 29 -4.63 10.65 10.24
C ILE A 29 -5.69 11.01 11.30
N ASN A 30 -6.68 11.83 10.93
CA ASN A 30 -7.76 12.24 11.83
C ASN A 30 -8.69 11.07 12.22
N CYS A 31 -8.84 10.08 11.35
CA CYS A 31 -9.51 8.80 11.62
C CYS A 31 -8.66 7.85 12.50
N GLY A 32 -7.46 8.27 12.90
CA GLY A 32 -6.63 7.56 13.86
C GLY A 32 -5.68 6.52 13.27
N ALA A 33 -5.39 6.57 11.97
CA ALA A 33 -4.33 5.74 11.37
C ALA A 33 -2.98 5.96 12.07
N ASP A 34 -2.22 4.88 12.28
CA ASP A 34 -0.86 4.96 12.82
C ASP A 34 0.16 5.25 11.72
N TYR A 35 -0.12 4.74 10.51
CA TYR A 35 0.67 4.96 9.31
C TYR A 35 -0.23 5.40 8.15
N ILE A 36 0.27 6.25 7.26
CA ILE A 36 -0.31 6.47 5.94
C ILE A 36 0.54 5.80 4.86
N GLU A 37 -0.09 5.22 3.85
CA GLU A 37 0.60 4.49 2.80
C GLU A 37 0.55 5.24 1.45
N PRO A 38 1.72 5.67 0.93
CA PRO A 38 1.85 6.12 -0.44
C PRO A 38 2.44 5.04 -1.36
N ASP A 39 1.78 4.81 -2.49
CA ASP A 39 2.33 4.07 -3.62
C ASP A 39 3.19 5.00 -4.47
N LEU A 40 4.44 4.65 -4.71
CA LEU A 40 5.40 5.56 -5.36
C LEU A 40 5.75 5.11 -6.77
N VAL A 41 5.62 6.07 -7.68
CA VAL A 41 6.07 6.02 -9.08
C VAL A 41 6.91 7.25 -9.39
N SER A 42 7.71 7.19 -10.46
CA SER A 42 8.59 8.29 -10.85
C SER A 42 8.00 9.15 -11.97
N THR A 43 8.27 10.45 -11.91
CA THR A 43 8.09 11.40 -13.02
C THR A 43 9.28 11.34 -13.99
N GLN A 44 9.16 11.98 -15.16
CA GLN A 44 10.23 12.08 -16.15
C GLN A 44 11.53 12.68 -15.58
N ASP A 45 11.39 13.66 -14.69
CA ASP A 45 12.47 14.36 -14.01
C ASP A 45 12.88 13.71 -12.68
N GLY A 46 12.46 12.46 -12.43
CA GLY A 46 12.95 11.62 -11.34
C GLY A 46 12.37 11.92 -9.97
N VAL A 47 11.24 12.63 -9.89
CA VAL A 47 10.56 12.94 -8.63
C VAL A 47 9.56 11.85 -8.29
N LEU A 48 9.58 11.37 -7.04
CA LEU A 48 8.62 10.39 -6.57
C LEU A 48 7.28 11.05 -6.20
N ILE A 49 6.21 10.56 -6.84
CA ILE A 49 4.83 10.99 -6.61
C ILE A 49 3.97 9.82 -6.13
N ALA A 50 2.89 10.13 -5.41
CA ALA A 50 1.98 9.11 -4.91
C ALA A 50 0.89 8.77 -5.92
N ARG A 51 0.94 7.55 -6.48
CA ARG A 51 -0.02 6.96 -7.39
C ARG A 51 0.12 5.43 -7.37
N HIS A 52 -1.00 4.71 -7.28
CA HIS A 52 -0.98 3.24 -7.30
C HIS A 52 -0.44 2.62 -8.59
N GLU A 53 -0.63 3.27 -9.74
CA GLU A 53 -0.10 2.84 -11.03
C GLU A 53 0.61 4.01 -11.70
N ASN A 54 1.61 3.73 -12.53
CA ASN A 54 2.24 4.77 -13.34
C ASN A 54 1.35 5.17 -14.54
N GLU A 55 0.45 4.30 -14.98
CA GLU A 55 -0.64 4.66 -15.89
C GLU A 55 -1.75 5.43 -15.14
N ILE A 56 -2.04 6.66 -15.56
CA ILE A 56 -2.85 7.62 -14.79
C ILE A 56 -4.16 8.05 -15.47
N SER A 57 -4.62 7.36 -16.53
CA SER A 57 -5.85 7.72 -17.26
C SER A 57 -7.09 7.73 -16.37
N GLU A 58 -7.27 6.67 -15.58
CA GLU A 58 -8.52 6.45 -14.84
C GLU A 58 -8.59 7.28 -13.57
N THR A 59 -7.45 7.64 -13.00
CA THR A 59 -7.37 8.19 -11.65
C THR A 59 -6.91 9.64 -11.61
N THR A 60 -6.74 10.26 -12.79
CA THR A 60 -6.49 11.69 -12.95
C THR A 60 -7.34 12.26 -14.07
N ASN A 61 -7.37 13.59 -14.18
CA ASN A 61 -8.05 14.30 -15.25
C ASN A 61 -7.23 14.44 -16.54
N VAL A 62 -6.10 13.73 -16.71
CA VAL A 62 -5.16 13.90 -17.84
C VAL A 62 -5.83 13.86 -19.21
N ALA A 63 -6.85 13.03 -19.41
CA ALA A 63 -7.59 12.95 -20.67
C ALA A 63 -8.38 14.23 -21.03
N LYS A 64 -8.63 15.12 -20.05
CA LYS A 64 -9.29 16.42 -20.24
C LYS A 64 -8.32 17.54 -20.63
N HIS A 65 -7.00 17.26 -20.71
CA HIS A 65 -5.96 18.22 -21.07
C HIS A 65 -5.51 18.04 -22.54
N PRO A 66 -5.98 18.88 -23.49
CA PRO A 66 -5.68 18.73 -24.91
C PRO A 66 -4.17 18.80 -25.23
N GLU A 67 -3.41 19.57 -24.46
CA GLU A 67 -1.96 19.69 -24.57
C GLU A 67 -1.22 18.36 -24.35
N PHE A 68 -1.86 17.40 -23.67
CA PHE A 68 -1.30 16.08 -23.40
C PHE A 68 -1.87 14.98 -24.30
N ALA A 69 -2.80 15.30 -25.22
CA ALA A 69 -3.47 14.29 -26.04
C ALA A 69 -2.48 13.41 -26.85
N GLN A 70 -1.38 13.99 -27.34
CA GLN A 70 -0.36 13.26 -28.11
C GLN A 70 0.57 12.39 -27.26
N ARG A 71 0.53 12.50 -25.92
CA ARG A 71 1.33 11.66 -25.00
C ARG A 71 0.66 10.33 -24.68
N ARG A 72 -0.57 10.11 -25.14
CA ARG A 72 -1.24 8.82 -24.97
C ARG A 72 -0.50 7.76 -25.79
N THR A 73 0.00 6.73 -25.12
CA THR A 73 0.85 5.70 -25.74
C THR A 73 0.54 4.31 -25.18
N THR A 74 1.18 3.28 -25.72
CA THR A 74 1.11 1.90 -25.23
C THR A 74 2.47 1.47 -24.72
N LYS A 75 2.53 0.93 -23.51
CA LYS A 75 3.74 0.42 -22.86
C LYS A 75 3.49 -0.97 -22.27
N ILE A 76 4.56 -1.74 -22.11
CA ILE A 76 4.52 -3.02 -21.40
C ILE A 76 5.00 -2.78 -19.98
N ILE A 77 4.10 -2.91 -19.02
CA ILE A 77 4.38 -2.77 -17.58
C ILE A 77 4.16 -4.14 -16.96
N ASP A 78 5.19 -4.70 -16.35
CA ASP A 78 5.17 -6.01 -15.71
C ASP A 78 4.62 -7.16 -16.60
N GLY A 79 4.96 -7.11 -17.90
CA GLY A 79 4.53 -8.09 -18.89
C GLY A 79 3.14 -7.82 -19.49
N GLU A 80 2.43 -6.80 -19.00
CA GLU A 80 1.09 -6.43 -19.45
C GLU A 80 1.11 -5.19 -20.36
N SER A 81 0.37 -5.25 -21.47
CA SER A 81 0.20 -4.10 -22.36
C SER A 81 -0.82 -3.12 -21.76
N LYS A 82 -0.37 -1.91 -21.43
CA LYS A 82 -1.20 -0.80 -20.92
C LYS A 82 -1.21 0.32 -21.95
N THR A 83 -2.38 0.92 -22.20
CA THR A 83 -2.52 2.07 -23.11
C THR A 83 -3.14 3.26 -22.38
N GLY A 84 -2.43 4.37 -22.32
CA GLY A 84 -2.85 5.53 -21.56
C GLY A 84 -1.77 6.60 -21.46
N TRP A 85 -1.73 7.31 -20.34
CA TRP A 85 -0.72 8.32 -20.04
C TRP A 85 0.09 7.86 -18.84
N PHE A 86 1.41 7.97 -18.91
CA PHE A 86 2.29 7.39 -17.89
C PHE A 86 3.10 8.45 -17.18
N THR A 87 3.27 8.35 -15.86
CA THR A 87 3.93 9.37 -15.04
C THR A 87 5.34 9.70 -15.52
N GLU A 88 6.09 8.72 -16.01
CA GLU A 88 7.44 8.91 -16.55
C GLU A 88 7.50 9.70 -17.88
N ASP A 89 6.36 10.00 -18.49
CA ASP A 89 6.26 10.86 -19.69
C ASP A 89 5.94 12.33 -19.36
N PHE A 90 5.89 12.67 -18.07
CA PHE A 90 5.58 14.02 -17.58
C PHE A 90 6.61 14.49 -16.57
N THR A 91 7.01 15.76 -16.66
CA THR A 91 7.76 16.40 -15.58
C THR A 91 6.87 16.59 -14.35
N LEU A 92 7.45 16.78 -13.18
CA LEU A 92 6.68 17.10 -11.98
C LEU A 92 5.79 18.34 -12.20
N SER A 93 6.30 19.36 -12.86
CA SER A 93 5.55 20.59 -13.11
C SER A 93 4.27 20.36 -13.91
N GLU A 94 4.29 19.41 -14.85
CA GLU A 94 3.12 19.01 -15.64
C GLU A 94 2.19 18.13 -14.81
N ILE A 95 2.73 17.18 -14.04
CA ILE A 95 1.93 16.38 -13.09
C ILE A 95 1.14 17.27 -12.12
N LYS A 96 1.73 18.39 -11.67
CA LYS A 96 1.07 19.35 -10.77
C LYS A 96 -0.08 20.13 -11.41
N THR A 97 -0.21 20.14 -12.74
CA THR A 97 -1.39 20.71 -13.41
C THR A 97 -2.59 19.75 -13.42
N LEU A 98 -2.34 18.46 -13.21
CA LEU A 98 -3.38 17.43 -13.17
C LEU A 98 -4.10 17.41 -11.82
N ARG A 99 -5.27 16.79 -11.81
CA ARG A 99 -6.09 16.61 -10.62
C ARG A 99 -6.52 15.16 -10.47
N ALA A 100 -6.52 14.68 -9.22
CA ALA A 100 -6.91 13.32 -8.88
C ALA A 100 -8.42 13.11 -9.02
N LYS A 101 -8.81 11.86 -9.29
CA LYS A 101 -10.21 11.41 -9.36
C LYS A 101 -10.38 10.10 -8.58
N GLU A 102 -11.62 9.81 -8.21
CA GLU A 102 -12.01 8.53 -7.63
C GLU A 102 -11.69 7.36 -8.58
N ARG A 103 -11.05 6.31 -8.06
CA ARG A 103 -10.60 5.15 -8.83
C ARG A 103 -11.73 4.17 -9.17
N ILE A 104 -12.71 4.01 -8.27
CA ILE A 104 -13.82 3.06 -8.40
C ILE A 104 -15.17 3.77 -8.31
N PRO A 105 -15.47 4.74 -9.20
CA PRO A 105 -16.62 5.63 -9.07
C PRO A 105 -17.97 4.91 -9.09
N GLN A 106 -18.03 3.68 -9.63
CA GLN A 106 -19.23 2.84 -9.62
C GLN A 106 -19.57 2.30 -8.22
N LEU A 107 -18.56 2.10 -7.36
CA LEU A 107 -18.74 1.65 -5.97
C LEU A 107 -18.70 2.83 -5.00
N ARG A 108 -17.84 3.83 -5.25
CA ARG A 108 -17.63 5.01 -4.40
C ARG A 108 -18.18 6.27 -5.04
N GLN A 109 -19.44 6.25 -5.47
CA GLN A 109 -20.07 7.40 -6.14
C GLN A 109 -20.00 8.69 -5.29
N GLN A 110 -20.07 8.57 -3.96
CA GLN A 110 -19.94 9.73 -3.07
C GLN A 110 -18.57 10.41 -3.15
N ASN A 111 -17.52 9.69 -3.54
CA ASN A 111 -16.18 10.26 -3.65
C ASN A 111 -16.00 11.10 -4.92
N THR A 112 -16.83 10.92 -5.95
CA THR A 112 -16.72 11.67 -7.21
C THR A 112 -17.04 13.16 -7.05
N VAL A 113 -17.68 13.54 -5.94
CA VAL A 113 -17.85 14.97 -5.58
C VAL A 113 -16.51 15.67 -5.34
N TYR A 114 -15.43 14.90 -5.12
CA TYR A 114 -14.07 15.40 -4.95
C TYR A 114 -13.20 15.25 -6.20
N ASP A 115 -13.76 14.76 -7.31
CA ASP A 115 -13.03 14.67 -8.57
C ASP A 115 -12.52 16.05 -8.97
N ASP A 116 -11.31 16.07 -9.51
CA ASP A 116 -10.63 17.24 -10.04
C ASP A 116 -10.28 18.33 -9.00
N LEU A 117 -10.41 18.06 -7.69
CA LEU A 117 -10.12 19.06 -6.65
C LEU A 117 -8.63 19.13 -6.25
N TRP A 118 -7.99 17.98 -6.07
CA TRP A 118 -6.66 17.92 -5.45
C TRP A 118 -5.57 17.53 -6.44
N GLU A 119 -4.39 18.10 -6.21
CA GLU A 119 -3.16 17.77 -6.93
C GLU A 119 -2.63 16.39 -6.54
N ILE A 120 -1.80 15.83 -7.43
CA ILE A 120 -1.02 14.63 -7.16
C ILE A 120 0.17 15.01 -6.26
N PRO A 121 0.29 14.42 -5.06
CA PRO A 121 1.35 14.78 -4.12
C PRO A 121 2.67 14.08 -4.44
N THR A 122 3.77 14.76 -4.15
CA THR A 122 5.12 14.20 -4.07
C THR A 122 5.30 13.48 -2.73
N LEU A 123 6.27 12.57 -2.65
CA LEU A 123 6.66 11.96 -1.38
C LEU A 123 7.08 13.02 -0.33
N GLN A 124 7.78 14.08 -0.74
CA GLN A 124 8.21 15.14 0.17
C GLN A 124 7.02 15.87 0.82
N GLU A 125 5.99 16.22 0.05
CA GLU A 125 4.79 16.87 0.58
C GLU A 125 4.04 15.96 1.58
N ILE A 126 4.04 14.64 1.34
CA ILE A 126 3.44 13.67 2.25
C ILE A 126 4.22 13.58 3.56
N ILE A 127 5.56 13.55 3.50
CA ILE A 127 6.44 13.60 4.67
C ILE A 127 6.19 14.87 5.48
N ASP A 128 6.07 16.01 4.81
CA ASP A 128 5.84 17.29 5.47
C ASP A 128 4.46 17.36 6.14
N LEU A 129 3.42 16.82 5.49
CA LEU A 129 2.09 16.65 6.08
C LEU A 129 2.17 15.80 7.36
N VAL A 130 2.83 14.64 7.32
CA VAL A 130 2.94 13.74 8.47
C VAL A 130 3.72 14.36 9.62
N LYS A 131 4.82 15.07 9.33
CA LYS A 131 5.60 15.80 10.35
C LYS A 131 4.76 16.88 11.03
N ASN A 132 4.00 17.64 10.25
CA ASN A 132 3.14 18.70 10.75
C ASN A 132 2.03 18.13 11.66
N TYR A 133 1.32 17.11 11.19
CA TYR A 133 0.26 16.45 11.95
C TYR A 133 0.79 15.74 13.20
N SER A 134 1.96 15.11 13.13
CA SER A 134 2.57 14.46 14.29
C SER A 134 2.84 15.46 15.40
N LYS A 135 3.36 16.64 15.04
CA LYS A 135 3.60 17.75 15.97
C LYS A 135 2.29 18.32 16.53
N GLN A 136 1.29 18.53 15.68
CA GLN A 136 0.00 19.12 16.08
C GLN A 136 -0.77 18.20 17.03
N LEU A 137 -0.79 16.90 16.75
CA LEU A 137 -1.55 15.91 17.52
C LEU A 137 -0.76 15.30 18.69
N GLY A 138 0.55 15.57 18.79
CA GLY A 138 1.41 14.96 19.80
C GLY A 138 1.52 13.43 19.65
N ARG A 139 1.34 12.90 18.44
CA ARG A 139 1.38 11.47 18.11
C ARG A 139 2.43 11.21 17.04
N ASN A 140 3.20 10.14 17.17
CA ASN A 140 4.10 9.71 16.09
C ASN A 140 3.29 9.02 15.00
N ILE A 141 3.03 9.72 13.90
CA ILE A 141 2.40 9.17 12.71
C ILE A 141 3.51 8.73 11.76
N GLY A 142 3.38 7.52 11.22
CA GLY A 142 4.33 6.97 10.27
C GLY A 142 3.93 7.10 8.81
N ILE A 143 4.89 6.81 7.94
CA ILE A 143 4.65 6.60 6.51
C ILE A 143 5.03 5.18 6.11
N TYR A 144 4.33 4.65 5.12
CA TYR A 144 4.50 3.28 4.68
C TYR A 144 4.63 3.22 3.14
N PRO A 145 5.69 3.82 2.55
CA PRO A 145 5.86 3.85 1.10
C PRO A 145 5.98 2.47 0.45
N GLU A 146 5.25 2.28 -0.65
CA GLU A 146 5.43 1.17 -1.60
C GLU A 146 6.22 1.64 -2.82
N THR A 147 7.21 0.87 -3.29
CA THR A 147 7.81 1.09 -4.61
C THR A 147 7.03 0.32 -5.68
N LYS A 148 6.42 1.01 -6.64
CA LYS A 148 5.67 0.38 -7.75
C LYS A 148 6.54 0.09 -8.95
N HIS A 149 6.45 -1.11 -9.50
CA HIS A 149 7.16 -1.54 -10.72
C HIS A 149 8.68 -1.24 -10.74
N PRO A 150 9.46 -1.48 -9.65
CA PRO A 150 10.86 -1.09 -9.62
C PRO A 150 11.70 -1.70 -10.76
N THR A 151 11.39 -2.92 -11.23
CA THR A 151 12.06 -3.49 -12.40
C THR A 151 11.78 -2.68 -13.66
N TYR A 152 10.54 -2.29 -13.92
CA TYR A 152 10.21 -1.43 -15.06
C TYR A 152 10.94 -0.09 -15.00
N PHE A 153 10.82 0.64 -13.89
CA PHE A 153 11.43 1.97 -13.74
C PHE A 153 12.97 1.94 -13.87
N ARG A 154 13.62 0.85 -13.43
CA ARG A 154 15.07 0.66 -13.63
C ARG A 154 15.44 0.57 -15.11
N THR A 155 14.64 -0.08 -15.95
CA THR A 155 14.93 -0.24 -17.39
C THR A 155 14.92 1.10 -18.15
N ILE A 156 14.25 2.11 -17.61
CA ILE A 156 14.14 3.45 -18.20
C ILE A 156 14.97 4.50 -17.43
N ASN A 157 15.93 4.08 -16.60
CA ASN A 157 16.81 4.93 -15.80
C ASN A 157 16.09 5.82 -14.77
N LEU A 158 14.94 5.35 -14.24
CA LEU A 158 14.14 6.03 -13.23
C LEU A 158 13.96 5.19 -11.97
N ALA A 159 14.97 4.39 -11.61
CA ALA A 159 14.96 3.54 -10.41
C ALA A 159 14.49 4.31 -9.16
N LEU A 160 13.62 3.68 -8.36
CA LEU A 160 12.89 4.36 -7.29
C LEU A 160 13.66 4.38 -5.96
N GLU A 161 14.59 3.45 -5.78
CA GLU A 161 15.22 3.14 -4.49
C GLU A 161 16.05 4.30 -3.93
N GLU A 162 16.96 4.84 -4.73
CA GLU A 162 17.84 5.92 -4.29
C GLU A 162 17.07 7.25 -4.09
N PRO A 163 16.17 7.68 -5.02
CA PRO A 163 15.30 8.83 -4.77
C PRO A 163 14.43 8.67 -3.51
N LEU A 164 13.95 7.46 -3.23
CA LEU A 164 13.18 7.16 -2.02
C LEU A 164 14.03 7.40 -0.77
N LEU A 165 15.20 6.78 -0.68
CA LEU A 165 16.07 6.93 0.49
C LEU A 165 16.57 8.36 0.68
N ALA A 166 16.87 9.05 -0.42
CA ALA A 166 17.27 10.46 -0.41
C ALA A 166 16.14 11.36 0.13
N THR A 167 14.90 11.15 -0.31
CA THR A 167 13.73 11.93 0.14
C THR A 167 13.36 11.63 1.58
N LEU A 168 13.46 10.37 2.01
CA LEU A 168 13.32 10.00 3.41
C LEU A 168 14.43 10.63 4.27
N GLY A 169 15.59 10.92 3.71
CA GLY A 169 16.73 11.54 4.39
C GLY A 169 17.56 10.55 5.21
N TYR A 170 17.69 9.30 4.75
CA TYR A 170 18.43 8.22 5.42
C TYR A 170 18.09 8.12 6.91
N GLN A 171 16.79 7.96 7.18
CA GLN A 171 16.24 7.91 8.54
C GLN A 171 16.92 6.85 9.42
N LYS A 172 16.95 7.12 10.73
CA LYS A 172 17.46 6.16 11.74
C LYS A 172 16.52 4.95 11.84
N GLU A 173 17.05 3.83 12.33
CA GLU A 173 16.37 2.54 12.52
C GLU A 173 15.01 2.63 13.25
N ASN A 174 14.81 3.64 14.10
CA ASN A 174 13.56 3.84 14.87
C ASN A 174 12.61 4.89 14.28
N ALA A 175 12.84 5.36 13.05
CA ALA A 175 11.89 6.24 12.40
C ALA A 175 10.58 5.47 12.12
N PRO A 176 9.40 6.11 12.22
CA PRO A 176 8.13 5.47 11.95
C PRO A 176 7.93 5.33 10.43
N VAL A 177 8.78 4.55 9.78
CA VAL A 177 8.79 4.33 8.34
C VAL A 177 8.93 2.85 8.06
N TYR A 178 8.02 2.27 7.30
CA TYR A 178 8.22 0.98 6.64
C TYR A 178 8.41 1.22 5.14
N ILE A 179 9.14 0.34 4.45
CA ILE A 179 9.20 0.35 2.98
C ILE A 179 8.71 -1.00 2.48
N GLN A 180 7.80 -1.01 1.50
CA GLN A 180 7.24 -2.23 0.94
C GLN A 180 7.40 -2.33 -0.57
N SER A 181 7.40 -3.56 -1.05
CA SER A 181 7.48 -3.88 -2.47
C SER A 181 6.99 -5.29 -2.73
N PHE A 182 6.43 -5.53 -3.91
CA PHE A 182 6.17 -6.87 -4.41
C PHE A 182 7.43 -7.56 -4.94
N GLU A 183 8.42 -6.79 -5.41
CA GLU A 183 9.65 -7.32 -6.00
C GLU A 183 10.72 -7.63 -4.94
N VAL A 184 11.29 -8.83 -4.98
CA VAL A 184 12.20 -9.35 -3.95
C VAL A 184 13.57 -8.70 -4.03
N SER A 185 14.14 -8.63 -5.24
CA SER A 185 15.50 -8.10 -5.48
C SER A 185 15.59 -6.62 -5.12
N ASN A 186 14.49 -5.88 -5.28
CA ASN A 186 14.36 -4.48 -4.86
C ASN A 186 14.49 -4.34 -3.34
N LEU A 187 13.81 -5.17 -2.54
CA LEU A 187 13.92 -5.15 -1.09
C LEU A 187 15.30 -5.63 -0.62
N GLN A 188 15.87 -6.65 -1.26
CA GLN A 188 17.24 -7.10 -0.96
C GLN A 188 18.28 -6.00 -1.22
N TYR A 189 18.11 -5.20 -2.27
CA TYR A 189 18.94 -4.03 -2.52
C TYR A 189 18.78 -2.99 -1.40
N LEU A 190 17.54 -2.63 -1.05
CA LEU A 190 17.26 -1.67 0.02
C LEU A 190 17.81 -2.12 1.38
N ALA A 191 17.78 -3.41 1.68
CA ALA A 191 18.31 -3.97 2.93
C ALA A 191 19.82 -3.72 3.11
N GLN A 192 20.56 -3.49 2.02
CA GLN A 192 21.98 -3.13 2.05
C GLN A 192 22.22 -1.63 2.20
N LYS A 193 21.17 -0.81 2.07
CA LYS A 193 21.25 0.66 1.99
C LYS A 193 20.59 1.37 3.16
N THR A 194 19.69 0.71 3.89
CA THR A 194 18.96 1.29 5.00
C THR A 194 18.72 0.28 6.13
N HIS A 195 18.50 0.80 7.33
CA HIS A 195 18.04 0.03 8.50
C HIS A 195 16.54 0.18 8.76
N LEU A 196 15.82 0.88 7.86
CA LEU A 196 14.36 0.96 7.95
C LEU A 196 13.73 -0.43 7.75
N PRO A 197 12.64 -0.74 8.46
CA PRO A 197 11.97 -2.02 8.31
C PRO A 197 11.38 -2.19 6.90
N LEU A 198 11.73 -3.30 6.26
CA LEU A 198 11.29 -3.67 4.92
C LEU A 198 10.17 -4.70 4.99
N VAL A 199 9.28 -4.67 3.99
CA VAL A 199 8.08 -5.50 3.95
C VAL A 199 7.90 -6.13 2.58
N GLN A 200 8.00 -7.46 2.53
CA GLN A 200 7.73 -8.23 1.32
C GLN A 200 6.22 -8.32 1.11
N LEU A 201 5.72 -7.74 0.02
CA LEU A 201 4.32 -7.87 -0.37
C LEU A 201 4.07 -9.23 -1.01
N ILE A 202 2.96 -9.86 -0.65
CA ILE A 202 2.56 -11.20 -1.09
C ILE A 202 1.15 -11.11 -1.67
N ASN A 203 1.04 -11.34 -2.98
CA ASN A 203 -0.25 -11.38 -3.67
C ASN A 203 -0.89 -12.78 -3.58
N LEU A 204 -2.22 -12.84 -3.76
CA LEU A 204 -2.98 -14.09 -3.74
C LEU A 204 -2.50 -15.10 -4.79
N THR A 205 -2.12 -14.61 -5.97
CA THR A 205 -1.68 -15.42 -7.11
C THR A 205 -0.53 -14.75 -7.85
N GLY A 206 0.14 -15.53 -8.71
CA GLY A 206 1.25 -15.05 -9.54
C GLY A 206 2.60 -15.15 -8.85
N GLN A 207 3.55 -14.36 -9.35
CA GLN A 207 4.93 -14.31 -8.88
C GLN A 207 5.45 -12.87 -8.88
N PRO A 208 6.47 -12.53 -8.07
CA PRO A 208 7.18 -11.26 -8.18
C PRO A 208 7.68 -11.02 -9.63
N TYR A 209 7.53 -9.80 -10.14
CA TYR A 209 7.87 -9.55 -11.55
C TYR A 209 9.38 -9.62 -11.82
N ASP A 210 10.21 -9.29 -10.83
CA ASP A 210 11.66 -9.47 -10.92
C ASP A 210 12.07 -10.96 -11.01
N PHE A 211 11.25 -11.87 -10.46
CA PHE A 211 11.42 -13.31 -10.66
C PHE A 211 11.10 -13.72 -12.11
N VAL A 212 10.04 -13.14 -12.71
CA VAL A 212 9.73 -13.36 -14.14
C VAL A 212 10.93 -12.98 -15.01
N VAL A 213 11.48 -11.79 -14.78
CA VAL A 213 12.60 -11.25 -15.59
C VAL A 213 13.89 -12.04 -15.40
N SER A 214 14.16 -12.53 -14.18
CA SER A 214 15.35 -13.34 -13.88
C SER A 214 15.22 -14.83 -14.20
N GLY A 215 14.01 -15.30 -14.53
CA GLY A 215 13.73 -16.71 -14.80
C GLY A 215 13.56 -17.57 -13.53
N ASP A 216 13.34 -16.95 -12.37
CA ASP A 216 12.94 -17.64 -11.16
C ASP A 216 11.45 -18.03 -11.25
N ILE A 217 11.16 -19.32 -11.03
CA ILE A 217 9.83 -19.90 -11.18
C ILE A 217 9.00 -19.85 -9.89
N ARG A 218 9.57 -19.37 -8.78
CA ARG A 218 8.88 -19.29 -7.49
C ARG A 218 7.71 -18.31 -7.57
N THR A 219 6.57 -18.76 -7.07
CA THR A 219 5.34 -17.98 -6.92
C THR A 219 5.27 -17.31 -5.55
N TYR A 220 4.30 -16.43 -5.34
CA TYR A 220 3.99 -15.89 -4.02
C TYR A 220 3.67 -17.00 -2.99
N THR A 221 3.07 -18.11 -3.43
CA THR A 221 2.82 -19.27 -2.56
C THR A 221 4.12 -19.93 -2.10
N ASP A 222 5.12 -20.03 -2.98
CA ASP A 222 6.42 -20.63 -2.64
C ASP A 222 7.17 -19.78 -1.60
N LEU A 223 7.00 -18.45 -1.65
CA LEU A 223 7.53 -17.52 -0.65
C LEU A 223 6.94 -17.71 0.75
N LEU A 224 5.76 -18.33 0.88
CA LEU A 224 5.10 -18.60 2.16
C LEU A 224 5.43 -19.98 2.75
N THR A 225 6.24 -20.79 2.07
CA THR A 225 6.81 -22.01 2.66
C THR A 225 7.73 -21.65 3.82
N LYS A 226 8.02 -22.61 4.72
CA LYS A 226 8.97 -22.38 5.82
C LYS A 226 10.31 -21.80 5.32
N SER A 227 10.88 -22.38 4.27
CA SER A 227 12.12 -21.89 3.67
C SER A 227 11.97 -20.51 3.02
N GLY A 228 10.81 -20.22 2.42
CA GLY A 228 10.52 -18.90 1.85
C GLY A 228 10.46 -17.82 2.92
N LEU A 229 9.77 -18.07 4.03
CA LEU A 229 9.70 -17.15 5.17
C LEU A 229 11.07 -16.97 5.83
N GLU A 230 11.87 -18.03 5.99
CA GLU A 230 13.25 -17.94 6.47
C GLU A 230 14.16 -17.14 5.52
N GLU A 231 13.89 -17.15 4.22
CA GLU A 231 14.59 -16.31 3.23
C GLU A 231 14.16 -14.85 3.31
N ILE A 232 12.85 -14.57 3.42
CA ILE A 232 12.31 -13.22 3.61
C ILE A 232 12.89 -12.57 4.87
N ALA A 233 12.94 -13.32 5.98
CA ALA A 233 13.47 -12.84 7.26
C ALA A 233 14.94 -12.38 7.22
N LYS A 234 15.69 -12.68 6.16
CA LYS A 234 17.07 -12.19 5.99
C LYS A 234 17.13 -10.73 5.52
N TYR A 235 16.08 -10.21 4.91
CA TYR A 235 16.07 -8.86 4.34
C TYR A 235 14.85 -8.02 4.75
N ALA A 236 13.77 -8.63 5.23
CA ALA A 236 12.55 -7.94 5.64
C ALA A 236 12.15 -8.25 7.08
N GLN A 237 11.39 -7.35 7.68
CA GLN A 237 10.88 -7.44 9.05
C GLN A 237 9.40 -7.82 9.09
N ALA A 238 8.69 -7.71 7.96
CA ALA A 238 7.30 -8.09 7.84
C ALA A 238 6.97 -8.67 6.46
N ILE A 239 5.84 -9.37 6.38
CA ILE A 239 5.13 -9.64 5.14
C ILE A 239 3.86 -8.79 5.09
N GLY A 240 3.59 -8.21 3.92
CA GLY A 240 2.34 -7.51 3.61
C GLY A 240 1.47 -8.40 2.72
N ILE A 241 0.44 -9.03 3.27
CA ILE A 241 -0.20 -10.19 2.63
C ILE A 241 -1.67 -9.96 2.27
N HIS A 242 -2.08 -10.44 1.10
CA HIS A 242 -3.49 -10.47 0.72
C HIS A 242 -4.29 -11.27 1.75
N LYS A 243 -5.32 -10.67 2.36
CA LYS A 243 -6.05 -11.22 3.51
C LYS A 243 -6.69 -12.58 3.25
N ASP A 244 -7.09 -12.84 2.00
CA ASP A 244 -7.67 -14.14 1.61
C ASP A 244 -6.64 -15.29 1.59
N ILE A 245 -5.34 -15.02 1.71
CA ILE A 245 -4.35 -16.09 1.98
C ILE A 245 -4.43 -16.54 3.45
N LEU A 246 -4.74 -15.61 4.35
CA LEU A 246 -4.85 -15.91 5.78
C LEU A 246 -6.19 -16.59 6.08
N VAL A 247 -7.27 -16.10 5.49
CA VAL A 247 -8.61 -16.71 5.60
C VAL A 247 -9.21 -16.84 4.21
N PRO A 248 -9.03 -18.00 3.54
CA PRO A 248 -9.52 -18.20 2.19
C PRO A 248 -11.03 -18.15 2.09
N ARG A 249 -11.52 -17.84 0.88
CA ARG A 249 -12.94 -17.86 0.54
C ARG A 249 -13.25 -19.06 -0.36
N ASP A 250 -14.47 -19.56 -0.33
CA ASP A 250 -14.97 -20.51 -1.33
C ASP A 250 -15.61 -19.82 -2.53
N ASP A 251 -16.10 -20.61 -3.49
CA ASP A 251 -16.72 -20.12 -4.72
C ASP A 251 -18.07 -19.42 -4.46
N GLN A 252 -18.61 -19.52 -3.24
CA GLN A 252 -19.81 -18.82 -2.78
C GLN A 252 -19.46 -17.57 -1.95
N ASN A 253 -18.18 -17.18 -1.92
CA ASN A 253 -17.65 -16.06 -1.13
C ASN A 253 -17.81 -16.24 0.38
N GLN A 254 -17.96 -17.48 0.87
CA GLN A 254 -17.97 -17.80 2.30
C GLN A 254 -16.55 -18.07 2.80
N LEU A 255 -16.29 -17.72 4.06
CA LEU A 255 -14.99 -17.96 4.68
C LEU A 255 -14.73 -19.46 4.91
N ARG A 256 -13.48 -19.86 4.65
CA ARG A 256 -12.92 -21.15 5.02
C ARG A 256 -12.09 -21.03 6.31
N SER A 257 -11.62 -22.17 6.81
CA SER A 257 -10.73 -22.19 7.97
C SER A 257 -9.46 -21.36 7.73
N PRO A 258 -9.01 -20.57 8.73
CA PRO A 258 -7.75 -19.84 8.65
C PRO A 258 -6.55 -20.75 8.37
N THR A 259 -5.57 -20.22 7.64
CA THR A 259 -4.29 -20.89 7.39
C THR A 259 -3.32 -20.72 8.56
N SER A 260 -2.20 -21.45 8.55
CA SER A 260 -1.14 -21.32 9.55
C SER A 260 -0.11 -20.23 9.24
N VAL A 261 -0.35 -19.39 8.22
CA VAL A 261 0.64 -18.43 7.72
C VAL A 261 1.05 -17.41 8.79
N VAL A 262 0.11 -16.93 9.61
CA VAL A 262 0.42 -16.00 10.71
C VAL A 262 1.41 -16.63 11.70
N GLN A 263 1.11 -17.84 12.16
CA GLN A 263 1.97 -18.55 13.12
C GLN A 263 3.33 -18.89 12.51
N ASN A 264 3.37 -19.28 11.24
CA ASN A 264 4.62 -19.59 10.54
C ASN A 264 5.50 -18.35 10.37
N ALA A 265 4.93 -17.20 10.01
CA ALA A 265 5.66 -15.94 9.88
C ALA A 265 6.20 -15.46 11.24
N HIS A 266 5.39 -15.53 12.30
CA HIS A 266 5.85 -15.20 13.65
C HIS A 266 6.97 -16.14 14.12
N ALA A 267 6.91 -17.43 13.80
CA ALA A 267 7.97 -18.38 14.12
C ALA A 267 9.32 -18.07 13.43
N THR A 268 9.30 -17.28 12.35
CA THR A 268 10.49 -16.76 11.66
C THR A 268 10.78 -15.29 11.99
N ASN A 269 10.16 -14.73 13.03
CA ASN A 269 10.27 -13.32 13.46
C ASN A 269 9.80 -12.28 12.42
N LEU A 270 8.86 -12.65 11.54
CA LEU A 270 8.23 -11.73 10.60
C LEU A 270 6.89 -11.25 11.15
N GLN A 271 6.65 -9.93 11.11
CA GLN A 271 5.31 -9.39 11.35
C GLN A 271 4.38 -9.68 10.16
N VAL A 272 3.07 -9.68 10.39
CA VAL A 272 2.06 -9.89 9.34
C VAL A 272 1.13 -8.69 9.25
N HIS A 273 1.19 -7.96 8.13
CA HIS A 273 0.30 -6.83 7.84
C HIS A 273 -0.66 -7.21 6.70
N ALA A 274 -1.94 -7.40 7.00
CA ALA A 274 -2.91 -7.91 6.04
C ALA A 274 -3.57 -6.79 5.22
N TRP A 275 -3.77 -7.01 3.92
CA TRP A 275 -4.43 -6.06 3.01
C TRP A 275 -5.50 -6.73 2.12
N THR A 276 -6.53 -6.02 1.65
CA THR A 276 -7.02 -4.71 2.09
C THR A 276 -8.41 -4.85 2.72
N PHE A 277 -8.62 -4.20 3.86
CA PHE A 277 -9.92 -4.13 4.53
C PHE A 277 -10.74 -2.96 4.00
N ARG A 278 -11.97 -3.27 3.59
CA ARG A 278 -12.89 -2.37 2.89
C ARG A 278 -14.30 -2.59 3.42
N ASN A 279 -15.02 -1.51 3.68
CA ASN A 279 -16.33 -1.59 4.32
C ASN A 279 -17.46 -1.95 3.37
N GLU A 280 -17.25 -1.81 2.06
CA GLU A 280 -18.27 -2.09 1.07
C GLU A 280 -18.50 -3.60 0.91
N ASP A 281 -19.76 -4.04 0.96
CA ASP A 281 -20.16 -5.45 0.86
C ASP A 281 -19.59 -6.18 -0.37
N TYR A 282 -19.32 -5.44 -1.44
CA TYR A 282 -18.66 -5.95 -2.64
C TYR A 282 -17.30 -6.62 -2.34
N PHE A 283 -16.57 -6.14 -1.34
CA PHE A 283 -15.25 -6.66 -0.95
C PHE A 283 -15.29 -7.61 0.25
N LEU A 284 -16.41 -7.64 0.98
CA LEU A 284 -16.56 -8.47 2.17
C LEU A 284 -16.90 -9.92 1.80
N PRO A 285 -16.45 -10.90 2.59
CA PRO A 285 -17.01 -12.24 2.51
C PRO A 285 -18.50 -12.21 2.90
N LEU A 286 -19.27 -13.21 2.46
CA LEU A 286 -20.69 -13.30 2.76
C LEU A 286 -20.98 -13.25 4.27
N ASP A 287 -20.08 -13.83 5.07
CA ASP A 287 -20.11 -13.87 6.53
C ASP A 287 -20.14 -12.48 7.19
N PHE A 288 -19.66 -11.44 6.50
CA PHE A 288 -19.52 -10.09 7.04
C PHE A 288 -20.27 -9.02 6.24
N GLN A 289 -21.13 -9.39 5.30
CA GLN A 289 -21.98 -8.41 4.61
C GLN A 289 -22.85 -7.64 5.62
N GLY A 290 -22.84 -6.30 5.52
CA GLY A 290 -23.48 -5.39 6.47
C GLY A 290 -22.77 -5.26 7.82
N ASN A 291 -21.64 -5.96 8.03
CA ASN A 291 -20.86 -5.94 9.28
C ASN A 291 -19.34 -5.97 9.00
N PRO A 292 -18.77 -4.90 8.42
CA PRO A 292 -17.33 -4.85 8.13
C PRO A 292 -16.45 -4.98 9.38
N GLN A 293 -16.94 -4.55 10.55
CA GLN A 293 -16.24 -4.68 11.83
C GLN A 293 -15.91 -6.14 12.16
N GLY A 294 -16.79 -7.08 11.81
CA GLY A 294 -16.59 -8.51 12.03
C GLY A 294 -15.35 -9.05 11.32
N GLU A 295 -15.00 -8.51 10.15
CA GLU A 295 -13.78 -8.91 9.43
C GLU A 295 -12.52 -8.48 10.20
N TYR A 296 -12.48 -7.26 10.72
CA TYR A 296 -11.36 -6.81 11.57
C TYR A 296 -11.26 -7.62 12.86
N GLU A 297 -12.40 -7.91 13.51
CA GLU A 297 -12.46 -8.72 14.74
C GLU A 297 -11.84 -10.10 14.51
N LEU A 298 -12.21 -10.76 13.41
CA LEU A 298 -11.61 -12.03 13.00
C LEU A 298 -10.09 -11.91 12.83
N PHE A 299 -9.61 -10.99 11.99
CA PHE A 299 -8.19 -10.93 11.67
C PHE A 299 -7.32 -10.49 12.86
N PHE A 300 -7.80 -9.59 13.72
CA PHE A 300 -7.12 -9.27 14.97
C PHE A 300 -7.06 -10.48 15.92
N SER A 301 -8.11 -11.31 15.99
CA SER A 301 -8.09 -12.54 16.79
C SER A 301 -7.08 -13.58 16.29
N LEU A 302 -6.77 -13.56 14.99
CA LEU A 302 -5.73 -14.41 14.37
C LEU A 302 -4.30 -13.94 14.70
N GLY A 303 -4.16 -12.73 15.28
CA GLY A 303 -2.88 -12.18 15.69
C GLY A 303 -2.14 -11.43 14.59
N VAL A 304 -2.81 -10.89 13.56
CA VAL A 304 -2.14 -10.01 12.60
C VAL A 304 -1.54 -8.78 13.33
N ASP A 305 -0.34 -8.38 12.94
CA ASP A 305 0.38 -7.25 13.55
C ASP A 305 -0.06 -5.89 12.99
N GLY A 306 -0.80 -5.90 11.87
CA GLY A 306 -1.32 -4.69 11.26
C GLY A 306 -2.33 -4.98 10.15
N VAL A 307 -3.12 -3.96 9.82
CA VAL A 307 -4.11 -4.03 8.74
C VAL A 307 -4.02 -2.79 7.86
N PHE A 308 -3.99 -3.01 6.55
CA PHE A 308 -4.19 -1.98 5.55
C PHE A 308 -5.67 -1.77 5.32
N SER A 309 -6.15 -0.56 5.53
CA SER A 309 -7.56 -0.25 5.46
C SER A 309 -7.84 1.05 4.73
N ASP A 310 -8.88 1.01 3.89
CA ASP A 310 -9.45 2.19 3.24
C ASP A 310 -10.30 3.04 4.23
N PHE A 311 -10.60 2.48 5.41
CA PHE A 311 -11.50 3.00 6.47
C PHE A 311 -10.83 2.88 7.86
N SER A 312 -9.80 3.71 8.11
CA SER A 312 -8.98 3.63 9.33
C SER A 312 -9.78 3.76 10.63
N ASP A 313 -10.87 4.52 10.61
CA ASP A 313 -11.81 4.69 11.73
C ASP A 313 -12.53 3.39 12.10
N THR A 314 -12.90 2.58 11.11
CA THR A 314 -13.54 1.29 11.33
C THR A 314 -12.56 0.33 12.00
N ALA A 315 -11.34 0.24 11.48
CA ALA A 315 -10.27 -0.54 12.10
C ALA A 315 -9.98 -0.11 13.54
N LEU A 316 -9.92 1.21 13.79
CA LEU A 316 -9.67 1.78 15.11
C LEU A 316 -10.76 1.39 16.11
N SER A 317 -12.02 1.54 15.69
CA SER A 317 -13.18 1.23 16.53
C SER A 317 -13.18 -0.22 17.02
N VAL A 318 -12.65 -1.14 16.22
CA VAL A 318 -12.54 -2.57 16.58
C VAL A 318 -11.33 -2.79 17.49
N ARG A 319 -10.16 -2.29 17.08
CA ARG A 319 -8.90 -2.48 17.83
C ARG A 319 -9.00 -2.00 19.28
N ASP A 320 -9.67 -0.87 19.51
CA ASP A 320 -9.80 -0.27 20.85
C ASP A 320 -10.90 -0.94 21.68
N ARG A 321 -11.95 -1.49 21.06
CA ARG A 321 -12.99 -2.30 21.75
C ARG A 321 -12.44 -3.63 22.26
N SER A 322 -11.60 -4.32 21.49
CA SER A 322 -11.01 -5.60 21.93
C SER A 322 -10.17 -5.46 23.20
N GLN A 323 -9.65 -4.27 23.48
CA GLN A 323 -8.83 -4.01 24.67
C GLN A 323 -9.63 -3.67 25.92
N SER A 324 -10.84 -3.12 25.79
CA SER A 324 -11.66 -2.85 26.96
C SER A 324 -12.21 -4.13 27.59
N LEU A 325 -12.30 -5.22 26.81
CA LEU A 325 -12.74 -6.54 27.26
C LEU A 325 -11.64 -7.35 27.96
N ASP A 326 -10.36 -7.10 27.67
CA ASP A 326 -9.22 -7.77 28.31
C ASP A 326 -8.85 -7.19 29.70
N ILE A 327 -9.49 -6.08 30.09
CA ILE A 327 -9.23 -5.36 31.37
C ILE A 327 -10.39 -5.53 32.37
N SER A 328 -11.48 -6.21 31.99
CA SER A 328 -12.64 -6.49 32.85
C SER A 328 -12.67 -7.93 33.34
#